data_AF-A0A7Y1UAG1-F1
#
_entry.id   AF-A0A7Y1UAG1-F1
#
_cell.length_a   1.000
_cell.length_b   1.000
_cell.length_c   1.000
_cell.angle_alpha   90.00
_cell.angle_beta   90.00
_cell.angle_gamma   90.00
#
_symmetry.space_group_name_H-M   'P 1'
#
loop_
_entity.id
_entity.type
_entity.pdbx_description
1 polymer ?
#
loop_
_entity_poly.entity_id
_entity_poly.type
_entity_poly.pdbx_seq_one_letter_code
_entity_poly.pdbx_strand_id
1 'polypeptide(L)'
;MKSTIIKILQFVALGVLMYFPIFGFLDTMPMRIWDEARLAISAYEMYYNHDYLITYFEGHPDLWSTKPPLLIWIQVIFMKLIGINELAVRLPSAFAAFFTCV
;
A
#
# COMPACT_ATOMS: atom_id res chain seq x y z
N MET A 1 -0.97 36.62 -4.06
CA MET A 1 -0.02 36.13 -3.02
C MET A 1 -0.70 35.71 -1.72
N LYS A 2 -1.38 36.60 -0.96
CA LYS A 2 -2.02 36.21 0.32
C LYS A 2 -3.04 35.06 0.20
N SER A 3 -3.89 35.08 -0.84
CA SER A 3 -4.86 34.01 -1.10
C SER A 3 -4.22 32.65 -1.36
N THR A 4 -3.09 32.61 -2.10
CA THR A 4 -2.34 31.37 -2.36
C THR A 4 -1.75 30.79 -1.08
N ILE A 5 -1.19 31.64 -0.21
CA ILE A 5 -0.62 31.22 1.07
C ILE A 5 -1.71 30.62 1.97
N ILE A 6 -2.89 31.23 2.03
CA ILE A 6 -4.02 30.70 2.83
C ILE A 6 -4.44 29.32 2.34
N LYS A 7 -4.53 29.11 1.01
CA LYS A 7 -4.86 27.80 0.44
C LYS A 7 -3.83 26.74 0.81
N ILE A 8 -2.53 27.07 0.72
CA ILE A 8 -1.46 26.16 1.12
C ILE A 8 -1.60 25.78 2.60
N LEU A 9 -1.85 26.76 3.48
CA LEU A 9 -2.06 26.50 4.90
C LEU A 9 -3.27 25.58 5.16
N GLN A 10 -4.35 25.73 4.40
CA GLN A 10 -5.52 24.86 4.49
C GLN A 10 -5.18 23.41 4.11
N PHE A 11 -4.46 23.19 3.01
CA PHE A 11 -4.01 21.85 2.60
C PHE A 11 -3.04 21.23 3.62
N VAL A 12 -2.12 22.02 4.18
CA VAL A 12 -1.21 21.54 5.22
C VAL A 12 -1.99 21.16 6.48
N ALA A 13 -2.94 22.00 6.92
CA ALA A 13 -3.77 21.70 8.08
C ALA A 13 -4.60 20.43 7.88
N LEU A 14 -5.17 20.24 6.67
CA LEU A 14 -5.88 19.02 6.31
C LEU A 14 -4.94 17.80 6.33
N GLY A 15 -3.75 17.91 5.75
CA GLY A 15 -2.76 16.84 5.75
C GLY A 15 -2.36 16.41 7.17
N VAL A 16 -2.15 17.37 8.08
CA VAL A 16 -1.85 17.08 9.50
C VAL A 16 -3.01 16.38 10.19
N LEU A 17 -4.25 16.85 9.95
CA LEU A 17 -5.45 16.23 10.54
C LEU A 17 -5.62 14.77 10.09
N MET A 18 -5.30 14.47 8.82
CA MET A 18 -5.46 13.14 8.23
C MET A 18 -4.31 12.18 8.58
N TYR A 19 -3.21 12.67 9.14
CA TYR A 19 -2.04 11.83 9.45
C TYR A 19 -2.39 10.66 10.38
N PHE A 20 -3.00 10.96 11.53
CA PHE A 20 -3.30 9.95 12.54
C PHE A 20 -4.29 8.87 12.09
N PRO A 21 -5.46 9.18 11.48
CA PRO A 21 -6.39 8.14 11.04
C PRO A 21 -5.87 7.27 9.89
N ILE A 22 -4.93 7.77 9.06
CA ILE A 22 -4.43 7.04 7.89
C ILE A 22 -3.14 6.27 8.20
N PHE A 23 -2.18 6.93 8.86
CA PHE A 23 -0.84 6.37 9.10
C PHE A 23 -0.63 5.88 10.52
N GLY A 24 -1.55 6.17 11.44
CA GLY A 24 -1.45 5.72 12.82
C GLY A 24 -1.47 4.19 12.93
N PHE A 25 -0.50 3.64 13.66
CA PHE A 25 -0.46 2.24 14.08
C PHE A 25 -0.45 1.18 12.96
N LEU A 26 -0.03 1.55 11.75
CA LEU A 26 0.03 0.64 10.60
C LEU A 26 0.95 -0.56 10.80
N ASP A 27 1.87 -0.55 11.76
CA ASP A 27 2.81 -1.64 12.06
C ASP A 27 2.43 -2.46 13.30
N THR A 28 1.37 -2.09 14.01
CA THR A 28 1.11 -2.66 15.35
C THR A 28 0.32 -3.96 15.35
N MET A 29 -0.61 -4.12 14.39
CA MET A 29 -1.47 -5.30 14.33
C MET A 29 -0.93 -6.33 13.34
N PRO A 30 -1.05 -7.64 13.64
CA PRO A 30 -0.67 -8.67 12.68
C PRO A 30 -1.53 -8.58 11.40
N MET A 31 -1.02 -9.12 10.30
CA MET A 31 -1.76 -9.19 9.03
C MET A 31 -3.08 -9.96 9.19
N ARG A 32 -4.13 -9.42 8.58
CA ARG A 32 -5.46 -10.04 8.54
C ARG A 32 -5.48 -11.17 7.52
N ILE A 33 -5.91 -12.35 7.96
CA ILE A 33 -5.77 -13.63 7.25
C ILE A 33 -6.50 -13.67 5.89
N TRP A 34 -7.52 -12.83 5.69
CA TRP A 34 -8.30 -12.82 4.46
C TRP A 34 -7.64 -11.93 3.40
N ASP A 35 -8.21 -10.76 3.11
CA ASP A 35 -7.79 -9.96 1.97
C ASP A 35 -6.35 -9.47 2.05
N GLU A 36 -5.89 -9.08 3.25
CA GLU A 36 -4.56 -8.52 3.46
C GLU A 36 -3.46 -9.57 3.23
N ALA A 37 -3.56 -10.71 3.91
CA ALA A 37 -2.57 -11.78 3.81
C ALA A 37 -2.49 -12.35 2.39
N ARG A 38 -3.62 -12.50 1.69
CA ARG A 38 -3.62 -13.01 0.32
C ARG A 38 -2.80 -12.13 -0.62
N LEU A 39 -3.04 -10.82 -0.60
CA LEU A 39 -2.31 -9.86 -1.44
C LEU A 39 -0.83 -9.77 -1.02
N ALA A 40 -0.57 -9.82 0.29
CA ALA A 40 0.80 -9.83 0.82
C ALA A 40 1.59 -11.05 0.35
N ILE A 41 1.01 -12.25 0.35
CA ILE A 41 1.63 -13.48 -0.15
C ILE A 41 1.89 -13.36 -1.66
N SER A 42 0.93 -12.87 -2.44
CA SER A 42 1.15 -12.67 -3.88
C SER A 42 2.27 -11.68 -4.17
N ALA A 43 2.37 -10.58 -3.41
CA ALA A 43 3.47 -9.64 -3.51
C ALA A 43 4.81 -10.29 -3.10
N TYR A 44 4.81 -11.06 -2.02
CA TYR A 44 5.98 -11.80 -1.56
C TYR A 44 6.47 -12.79 -2.62
N GLU A 45 5.60 -13.61 -3.19
CA GLU A 45 5.99 -14.59 -4.21
C GLU A 45 6.52 -13.90 -5.47
N MET A 46 5.89 -12.81 -5.91
CA MET A 46 6.40 -11.99 -7.01
C MET A 46 7.75 -11.33 -6.72
N TYR A 47 7.97 -10.94 -5.46
CA TYR A 47 9.26 -10.41 -5.02
C TYR A 47 10.37 -11.46 -5.19
N TYR A 48 10.10 -12.73 -4.88
CA TYR A 48 11.09 -13.82 -4.97
C TYR A 48 11.25 -14.40 -6.37
N ASN A 49 10.17 -14.64 -7.12
CA ASN A 49 10.22 -15.33 -8.41
C ASN A 49 10.54 -14.38 -9.58
N HIS A 50 10.40 -13.06 -9.38
CA HIS A 50 10.60 -12.01 -10.38
C HIS A 50 9.66 -12.08 -11.61
N ASP A 51 8.58 -12.87 -11.54
CA ASP A 51 7.49 -12.84 -12.51
C ASP A 51 6.52 -11.72 -12.12
N TYR A 52 6.59 -10.60 -12.83
CA TYR A 52 5.71 -9.45 -12.59
C TYR A 52 4.49 -9.45 -13.51
N LEU A 53 4.36 -10.41 -14.42
CA LEU A 53 3.23 -10.48 -15.35
C LEU A 53 2.07 -11.27 -14.74
N ILE A 54 2.38 -12.43 -14.16
CA ILE A 54 1.39 -13.30 -13.53
C ILE A 54 1.62 -13.29 -12.03
N THR A 55 0.58 -12.97 -11.26
CA THR A 55 0.61 -13.06 -9.80
C THR A 55 0.65 -14.51 -9.36
N TYR A 56 1.34 -14.81 -8.27
CA TYR A 56 1.37 -16.16 -7.70
C TYR A 56 0.64 -16.17 -6.36
N PHE A 57 0.11 -17.32 -5.98
CA PHE A 57 -0.41 -17.58 -4.65
C PHE A 57 -0.19 -19.04 -4.29
N GLU A 58 0.37 -19.30 -3.11
CA GLU A 58 0.74 -20.65 -2.66
C GLU A 58 1.71 -21.36 -3.62
N GLY A 59 2.61 -20.60 -4.25
CA GLY A 59 3.60 -21.12 -5.19
C GLY A 59 3.07 -21.44 -6.59
N HIS A 60 1.81 -21.13 -6.88
CA HIS A 60 1.17 -21.39 -8.17
C HIS A 60 0.72 -20.09 -8.86
N PRO A 61 0.72 -20.02 -10.20
CA PRO A 61 0.12 -18.90 -10.93
C PRO A 61 -1.36 -18.69 -10.56
N ASP A 62 -1.70 -17.50 -10.09
CA ASP A 62 -3.06 -17.07 -9.72
C ASP A 62 -3.80 -16.59 -10.98
N LEU A 63 -4.52 -17.51 -11.62
CA LEU A 63 -5.30 -17.26 -12.84
C LEU A 63 -6.78 -16.96 -12.57
N TRP A 64 -7.18 -16.88 -11.30
CA TRP A 64 -8.57 -16.68 -10.90
C TRP A 64 -8.83 -15.29 -10.33
N SER A 65 -7.78 -14.52 -10.04
CA SER A 65 -7.90 -13.11 -9.70
C SER A 65 -8.53 -12.32 -10.85
N THR A 66 -9.61 -11.60 -10.55
CA THR A 66 -10.27 -10.66 -11.48
C THR A 66 -9.69 -9.25 -11.40
N LYS A 67 -8.73 -9.01 -10.50
CA LYS A 67 -8.14 -7.70 -10.25
C LYS A 67 -6.80 -7.57 -10.97
N PRO A 68 -6.51 -6.43 -11.62
CA PRO A 68 -5.20 -6.19 -12.20
C PRO A 68 -4.12 -6.09 -11.09
N PRO A 69 -2.86 -6.43 -11.40
CA PRO A 69 -1.78 -6.59 -10.41
C PRO A 69 -1.18 -5.28 -9.88
N LEU A 70 -1.75 -4.11 -10.19
CA LEU A 70 -1.17 -2.80 -9.85
C LEU A 70 -0.83 -2.66 -8.36
N LEU A 71 -1.76 -3.04 -7.46
CA LEU A 71 -1.51 -2.98 -6.02
C LEU A 71 -0.33 -3.86 -5.63
N ILE A 72 -0.27 -5.08 -6.18
CA ILE A 72 0.77 -6.06 -5.89
C ILE A 72 2.13 -5.56 -6.38
N TRP A 73 2.21 -4.93 -7.56
CA TRP A 73 3.42 -4.27 -8.03
C TRP A 73 3.93 -3.20 -7.07
N ILE A 74 3.04 -2.34 -6.58
CA ILE A 74 3.41 -1.29 -5.63
C ILE A 74 3.87 -1.92 -4.31
N GLN A 75 3.18 -2.95 -3.81
CA GLN A 75 3.62 -3.69 -2.61
C GLN A 75 5.01 -4.31 -2.80
N VAL A 76 5.29 -4.93 -3.94
CA VAL A 76 6.64 -5.44 -4.27
C VAL A 76 7.69 -4.34 -4.25
N ILE A 77 7.39 -3.15 -4.79
CA ILE A 77 8.31 -2.00 -4.76
C ILE A 77 8.60 -1.62 -3.30
N PHE A 78 7.58 -1.51 -2.46
CA PHE A 78 7.76 -1.20 -1.04
C PHE A 78 8.55 -2.29 -0.31
N MET A 79 8.27 -3.57 -0.57
CA MET A 79 9.05 -4.68 0.00
C MET A 79 10.54 -4.61 -0.39
N LYS A 80 10.86 -4.15 -1.60
CA LYS A 80 12.25 -3.91 -2.05
C LYS A 80 12.89 -2.70 -1.37
N LEU A 81 12.12 -1.67 -1.03
CA LEU A 81 12.63 -0.42 -0.46
C LEU A 81 12.83 -0.49 1.06
N ILE A 82 11.88 -1.07 1.79
CA ILE A 82 11.85 -1.05 3.27
C ILE A 82 11.85 -2.45 3.89
N GLY A 83 12.02 -3.50 3.08
CA GLY A 83 11.98 -4.89 3.51
C GLY A 83 10.57 -5.48 3.59
N ILE A 84 10.50 -6.80 3.79
CA ILE A 84 9.24 -7.54 3.90
C ILE A 84 8.70 -7.37 5.32
N ASN A 85 7.67 -6.53 5.47
CA ASN A 85 6.99 -6.25 6.73
C ASN A 85 5.57 -5.71 6.46
N GLU A 86 4.81 -5.49 7.53
CA GLU A 86 3.43 -4.98 7.50
C GLU A 86 3.35 -3.59 6.87
N LEU A 87 4.35 -2.73 7.09
CA LEU A 87 4.39 -1.39 6.50
C LEU A 87 4.52 -1.45 4.97
N ALA A 88 5.33 -2.37 4.44
CA ALA A 88 5.48 -2.53 3.00
C ALA A 88 4.16 -2.93 2.31
N VAL A 89 3.32 -3.70 3.01
CA VAL A 89 2.00 -4.13 2.53
C VAL A 89 0.96 -3.01 2.64
N ARG A 90 1.00 -2.23 3.74
CA ARG A 90 -0.04 -1.24 4.11
C ARG A 90 0.18 0.17 3.59
N LEU A 91 1.43 0.62 3.48
CA LEU A 91 1.77 1.96 3.00
C LEU A 91 1.22 2.30 1.61
N PRO A 92 1.17 1.37 0.62
CA PRO A 92 0.54 1.64 -0.67
C PRO A 92 -0.91 2.11 -0.54
N SER A 93 -1.71 1.40 0.27
CA SER A 93 -3.11 1.75 0.53
C SER A 93 -3.23 3.03 1.37
N ALA A 94 -2.35 3.22 2.35
CA ALA A 94 -2.34 4.43 3.18
C ALA A 94 -2.05 5.69 2.35
N PHE A 95 -1.07 5.64 1.44
CA PHE A 95 -0.80 6.74 0.52
C PHE A 95 -1.97 6.99 -0.44
N ALA A 96 -2.57 5.95 -1.01
CA ALA A 96 -3.73 6.10 -1.88
C ALA A 96 -4.91 6.77 -1.15
N ALA A 97 -5.17 6.39 0.11
CA ALA A 97 -6.17 7.04 0.95
C ALA A 97 -5.83 8.51 1.22
N PHE A 98 -4.57 8.82 1.56
CA PHE A 98 -4.13 10.19 1.81
C PHE A 98 -4.33 11.11 0.60
N PHE A 99 -3.88 10.66 -0.59
CA PHE A 99 -4.04 11.44 -1.83
C PHE A 99 -5.48 11.52 -2.33
N THR A 100 -6.39 10.66 -1.86
CA THR A 100 -7.82 10.78 -2.17
C THR A 100 -8.47 11.90 -1.35
N CYS A 101 -7.95 12.19 -0.15
CA CYS A 101 -8.53 13.15 0.78
C CYS A 101 -7.98 14.58 0.64
N VAL A 102 -6.77 14.75 0.09
CA VAL A 102 -6.08 16.04 -0.09
C VAL A 102 -6.34 16.59 -1.49
#